data_AF-A0A2R6CT82-F1
#
_entry.id   AF-A0A2R6CT82-F1
#
_cell.length_a   1.000
_cell.length_b   1.000
_cell.length_c   1.000
_cell.angle_alpha   90.00
_cell.angle_beta   90.00
_cell.angle_gamma   90.00
#
_symmetry.space_group_name_H-M   'P 1'
#
loop_
_entity.id
_entity.type
_entity.pdbx_description
1 polymer ?
#
loop_
_entity_poly.entity_id
_entity_poly.type
_entity_poly.pdbx_seq_one_letter_code
_entity_poly.pdbx_strand_id
1 'polypeptide(L)'
;MADWSPPSPSRALLAGAGLLWVILLGYAVLVRGAILLGLLPGLLIVVVYFLWRVLVALEAIAVGVHRIADQREREFAQDRP
;
A
#
# COMPACT_ATOMS: atom_id res chain seq x y z
N MET A 1 -4.13 -6.95 -19.17
CA MET A 1 -4.42 -5.63 -18.59
C MET A 1 -3.83 -5.60 -17.19
N ALA A 2 -2.74 -4.85 -16.97
CA ALA A 2 -2.41 -4.19 -15.70
C ALA A 2 -0.98 -3.61 -15.76
N ASP A 3 -0.74 -2.64 -16.66
CA ASP A 3 0.27 -1.61 -16.45
C ASP A 3 -0.24 -0.62 -15.38
N TRP A 4 -0.70 -1.16 -14.25
CA TRP A 4 -1.28 -0.38 -13.17
C TRP A 4 -0.15 0.06 -12.24
N SER A 5 0.21 1.33 -12.33
CA SER A 5 1.11 1.96 -11.37
C SER A 5 0.26 2.42 -10.18
N PRO A 6 0.54 1.96 -8.94
CA PRO A 6 -0.20 2.42 -7.77
C PRO A 6 -0.08 3.94 -7.68
N PRO A 7 -1.19 4.70 -7.64
CA PRO A 7 -1.13 6.15 -7.52
C PRO A 7 -0.41 6.49 -6.21
N SER A 8 0.79 7.07 -6.32
CA SER A 8 1.52 7.55 -5.16
C SER A 8 0.82 8.80 -4.63
N PRO A 9 0.32 8.81 -3.38
CA PRO A 9 -0.35 9.99 -2.85
C PRO A 9 0.60 11.18 -2.83
N SER A 10 0.10 12.34 -3.25
CA SER A 10 0.84 13.61 -3.26
C SER A 10 1.45 13.88 -1.88
N ARG A 11 2.74 14.23 -1.84
CA ARG A 11 3.43 14.61 -0.60
C ARG A 11 2.73 15.75 0.14
N ALA A 12 2.16 16.71 -0.60
CA ALA A 12 1.40 17.81 -0.01
C ALA A 12 0.09 17.32 0.61
N LEU A 13 -0.56 16.34 -0.01
CA LEU A 13 -1.79 15.73 0.50
C LEU A 13 -1.52 14.87 1.73
N LEU A 14 -0.42 14.11 1.74
CA LEU A 14 0.06 13.38 2.93
C LEU A 14 0.41 14.33 4.07
N ALA A 15 1.11 15.42 3.80
CA ALA A 15 1.48 16.42 4.80
C ALA A 15 0.23 17.12 5.37
N GLY A 16 -0.71 17.52 4.51
CA GLY A 16 -1.97 18.13 4.92
C GLY A 16 -2.84 17.18 5.75
N ALA A 17 -3.00 15.94 5.29
CA ALA A 17 -3.73 14.90 6.03
C ALA A 17 -3.06 14.61 7.38
N GLY A 18 -1.72 14.50 7.41
CA GLY A 18 -0.96 14.29 8.64
C GLY A 18 -1.13 15.43 9.63
N LEU A 19 -1.05 16.69 9.17
CA LEU A 19 -1.27 17.86 10.01
C LEU A 19 -2.68 17.91 10.59
N LEU A 20 -3.70 17.68 9.75
CA LEU A 20 -5.10 17.63 10.19
C LEU A 20 -5.32 16.53 11.23
N TRP A 21 -4.68 15.37 11.02
CA TRP A 21 -4.79 14.24 11.92
C TRP A 21 -4.14 14.52 13.29
N VAL A 22 -2.97 15.17 13.31
CA VAL A 22 -2.32 15.62 14.55
C VAL A 22 -3.19 16.62 15.31
N ILE A 23 -3.84 17.57 14.61
CA ILE A 23 -4.74 18.55 15.22
C ILE A 23 -5.96 17.85 15.84
N LEU A 24 -6.58 16.93 15.11
CA LEU A 24 -7.73 16.15 15.59
C LEU A 24 -7.37 15.26 16.79
N LEU A 25 -6.20 14.62 16.75
CA LEU A 25 -5.72 13.79 17.84
C LEU A 25 -5.41 14.63 19.08
N GLY A 26 -4.74 15.78 18.90
CA GLY A 26 -4.52 16.76 19.96
C GLY A 26 -5.83 17.21 20.61
N TYR A 27 -6.83 17.58 19.81
CA TYR A 27 -8.15 17.93 20.32
C TYR A 27 -8.82 16.76 21.07
N ALA A 28 -8.83 15.55 20.50
CA ALA A 28 -9.44 14.39 21.12
C ALA A 28 -8.78 13.99 22.45
N VAL A 29 -7.46 14.14 22.55
CA VAL A 29 -6.67 13.82 23.76
C VAL A 29 -6.78 14.93 24.79
N LEU A 30 -6.47 16.18 24.43
CA LEU A 30 -6.43 17.29 25.38
C LEU A 30 -7.82 17.73 25.85
N VAL A 31 -8.84 17.68 24.98
CA VAL A 31 -10.18 18.21 25.29
C VAL A 31 -11.13 17.13 25.78
N ARG A 32 -11.07 15.92 25.21
CA ARG A 32 -12.01 14.82 25.53
C ARG A 32 -11.44 13.75 26.46
N GLY A 33 -10.13 13.71 26.69
CA GLY A 33 -9.48 12.60 27.41
C GLY A 33 -9.64 11.24 26.73
N ALA A 34 -10.13 11.21 25.48
CA ALA A 34 -10.53 10.01 24.77
C ALA A 34 -9.46 9.62 23.74
N ILE A 35 -8.30 9.18 24.24
CA ILE A 35 -7.13 8.79 23.43
C ILE A 35 -7.52 7.76 22.35
N LEU A 36 -8.40 6.82 22.69
CA LEU A 36 -8.84 5.78 21.77
C LEU A 36 -9.61 6.33 20.55
N LEU A 37 -10.36 7.43 20.68
CA LEU A 37 -11.12 8.01 19.55
C LEU A 37 -10.22 8.63 18.48
N GLY A 38 -9.04 9.13 18.85
CA GLY A 38 -8.05 9.63 17.90
C GLY A 38 -7.16 8.52 17.35
N LEU A 39 -6.72 7.60 18.21
CA LEU A 39 -5.71 6.60 17.87
C LEU A 39 -6.26 5.47 16.98
N LEU A 40 -7.47 4.96 17.26
CA LEU A 40 -8.09 3.88 16.49
C LEU A 40 -8.22 4.20 14.99
N PRO A 41 -8.80 5.34 14.55
CA PRO A 41 -8.96 5.61 13.14
C PRO A 41 -7.62 5.75 12.40
N GLY A 42 -6.59 6.36 13.01
CA GLY A 42 -5.28 6.41 12.36
C GLY A 42 -4.59 5.06 12.29
N LEU A 43 -4.67 4.26 13.36
CA LEU A 43 -4.15 2.89 13.33
C LEU A 43 -4.83 2.07 12.22
N LEU A 44 -6.15 2.23 12.06
CA LEU A 44 -6.92 1.55 11.03
C LEU A 44 -6.47 1.98 9.62
N ILE A 45 -6.26 3.28 9.40
CA ILE A 45 -5.70 3.80 8.13
C ILE A 45 -4.31 3.20 7.85
N VAL A 46 -3.42 3.16 8.86
CA VAL A 46 -2.07 2.61 8.70
C VAL A 46 -2.12 1.12 8.37
N VAL A 47 -2.95 0.34 9.06
CA VAL A 47 -3.11 -1.10 8.83
C VAL A 47 -3.67 -1.36 7.43
N VAL A 48 -4.71 -0.63 7.02
CA VAL A 48 -5.30 -0.77 5.68
C VAL A 48 -4.28 -0.43 4.60
N TYR A 49 -3.53 0.66 4.75
CA TYR A 49 -2.46 1.03 3.82
C TYR A 49 -1.36 -0.04 3.77
N PHE A 50 -0.96 -0.58 4.91
CA PHE A 50 0.05 -1.63 4.99
C PHE A 50 -0.41 -2.90 4.29
N LEU A 51 -1.64 -3.36 4.55
CA LEU A 51 -2.22 -4.53 3.88
C LEU A 51 -2.30 -4.33 2.36
N TRP A 52 -2.78 -3.17 1.91
CA TRP A 52 -2.78 -2.80 0.50
C TRP A 52 -1.38 -2.90 -0.09
N ARG A 53 -0.36 -2.39 0.62
CA ARG A 53 1.03 -2.43 0.14
C ARG A 53 1.58 -3.85 0.07
N VAL A 54 1.21 -4.72 1.00
CA VAL A 54 1.56 -6.15 0.98
C VAL A 54 0.94 -6.84 -0.24
N LEU A 55 -0.35 -6.59 -0.53
CA LEU A 55 -1.02 -7.16 -1.70
C LEU A 55 -0.32 -6.74 -3.01
N VAL A 56 -0.04 -5.45 -3.16
CA VAL A 56 0.70 -4.92 -4.33
C VAL A 56 2.10 -5.55 -4.46
N ALA A 57 2.79 -5.79 -3.34
CA ALA A 57 4.10 -6.44 -3.36
C ALA A 57 3.99 -7.92 -3.78
N LEU A 58 2.96 -8.63 -3.33
CA LEU A 58 2.69 -10.01 -3.74
C LEU A 58 2.36 -10.11 -5.24
N GLU A 59 1.57 -9.18 -5.77
CA GLU A 59 1.29 -9.10 -7.21
C GLU A 59 2.59 -8.92 -8.02
N ALA A 60 3.50 -8.05 -7.57
CA ALA A 60 4.78 -7.86 -8.23
C ALA A 60 5.64 -9.13 -8.24
N ILE A 61 5.61 -9.91 -7.14
CA ILE A 61 6.28 -11.22 -7.08
C ILE A 61 5.63 -12.20 -8.06
N ALA A 62 4.30 -12.27 -8.09
CA ALA A 62 3.57 -13.13 -9.01
C ALA A 62 3.90 -12.84 -10.48
N VAL A 63 3.95 -11.55 -10.85
CA VAL A 63 4.40 -11.10 -12.18
C VAL A 63 5.83 -11.55 -12.46
N GLY A 64 6.73 -11.44 -11.48
CA GLY A 64 8.11 -11.92 -11.59
C GLY A 64 8.20 -13.43 -11.85
N VAL A 65 7.40 -14.23 -11.14
CA VAL A 65 7.34 -15.68 -11.32
C VAL A 65 6.79 -16.06 -12.69
N HIS A 66 5.71 -15.41 -13.13
CA HIS A 66 5.14 -15.66 -14.46
C HIS A 66 6.14 -15.34 -15.57
N ARG A 67 6.89 -14.24 -15.45
CA ARG A 67 7.96 -13.90 -16.40
C ARG A 67 9.04 -14.99 -16.50
N ILE A 68 9.41 -15.60 -15.38
CA ILE A 68 10.40 -16.70 -15.38
C ILE A 68 9.81 -17.94 -16.05
N ALA A 69 8.55 -18.27 -15.77
CA ALA A 69 7.86 -19.39 -16.42
C ALA A 69 7.79 -19.18 -17.95
N ASP A 70 7.39 -18.00 -18.40
CA ASP A 70 7.33 -17.65 -19.83
C ASP A 70 8.70 -17.75 -20.51
N GLN A 71 9.77 -17.35 -19.82
CA GLN A 71 11.14 -17.49 -20.35
C GLN A 71 11.53 -18.96 -20.53
N ARG A 72 11.19 -19.81 -19.56
CA ARG A 72 11.44 -21.26 -19.65
C ARG A 72 10.67 -21.90 -20.79
N GLU A 73 9.40 -21.58 -20.95
CA GLU A 73 8.58 -22.12 -22.05
C GLU A 73 9.14 -21.76 -23.43
N ARG A 74 9.67 -20.53 -23.59
CA ARG A 74 10.32 -20.10 -24.83
C ARG A 74 11.63 -20.84 -25.08
N GLU A 75 12.46 -21.03 -24.06
CA GLU A 75 13.69 -21.85 -24.15
C GLU A 75 13.35 -23.27 -24.61
N PHE A 76 12.36 -23.92 -23.99
CA PHE A 76 11.92 -25.27 -24.36
C PHE A 76 11.30 -25.35 -25.77
N ALA A 77 10.59 -24.31 -26.21
CA ALA A 77 10.02 -24.26 -27.56
C ALA A 77 11.09 -24.07 -28.64
N GLN A 78 12.19 -23.39 -28.32
CA GLN A 78 13.29 -23.13 -29.24
C GLN A 78 14.24 -24.34 -29.41
N ASP A 79 14.35 -25.21 -28.40
CA ASP A 79 15.14 -26.45 -28.43
C ASP A 79 14.39 -27.66 -29.04
N ARG A 80 13.17 -27.47 -29.53
CA ARG A 80 12.38 -28.51 -30.22
C ARG A 80 12.73 -28.51 -31.72
N PRO A 81 13.24 -29.62 -32.29
CA PRO A 81 13.62 -29.71 -33.71
C PRO A 81 12.43 -29.65 -34.68
#